data_AF-Q9K577-F1
#
_entry.id   AF-Q9K577-F1
#
_cell.length_a   1.000
_cell.length_b   1.000
_cell.length_c   1.000
_cell.angle_alpha   90.00
_cell.angle_beta   90.00
_cell.angle_gamma   90.00
#
_symmetry.space_group_name_H-M   'P 1'
#
loop_
_entity.id
_entity.type
_entity.pdbx_description
1 polymer ?
#
loop_
_entity_poly.entity_id
_entity_poly.type
_entity_poly.pdbx_seq_one_letter_code
_entity_poly.pdbx_strand_id
1 'polypeptide(L)'
;GATLYITRDLATAAYRKKTFNFVKSLYVVGGEQTNHFKQLKAVLKEAGYDWSDDMVHVPFGMVTQGGKKFSTRKGHVVKLEMALDEAVDRAEKQIEAKNPNLENKEEVAKQVGVGAVKFYDLKTDRNNGYDFDLDEMVSFEGETGPYVQYAHARIQSILRKANRKVNIDNISLVVSDAEAWEIVKALKEFPNIVKRAADNYEPSIIAKYAISLAQAFNKYYAHVRILEDDAQLDGRLALISATSIVLKEALRLLGVAAPENM
;
A
#
# COMPACT_ATOMS: atom_id res chain seq x y z
N GLY A 1 -31.70 -29.90 -14.23
CA GLY A 1 -31.42 -28.54 -14.74
C GLY A 1 -30.01 -28.12 -14.34
N ALA A 2 -29.41 -27.15 -15.04
CA ALA A 2 -28.08 -26.64 -14.69
C ALA A 2 -28.12 -25.71 -13.46
N THR A 3 -27.03 -25.64 -12.69
CA THR A 3 -26.88 -24.77 -11.50
C THR A 3 -26.66 -23.31 -11.89
N LEU A 4 -27.11 -22.36 -11.06
CA LEU A 4 -26.87 -20.92 -11.18
C LEU A 4 -25.72 -20.45 -10.26
N TYR A 5 -25.19 -19.25 -10.48
CA TYR A 5 -24.15 -18.66 -9.62
C TYR A 5 -24.55 -18.64 -8.14
N ILE A 6 -25.76 -18.18 -7.82
CA ILE A 6 -26.26 -18.13 -6.44
C ILE A 6 -26.25 -19.53 -5.77
N THR A 7 -26.61 -20.59 -6.49
CA THR A 7 -26.58 -21.95 -5.94
C THR A 7 -25.16 -22.44 -5.65
N ARG A 8 -24.18 -22.03 -6.46
CA ARG A 8 -22.76 -22.37 -6.25
C ARG A 8 -22.16 -21.58 -5.08
N ASP A 9 -22.52 -20.31 -4.94
CA ASP A 9 -22.04 -19.48 -3.83
C ASP A 9 -22.66 -19.88 -2.48
N LEU A 10 -23.92 -20.31 -2.46
CA LEU A 10 -24.54 -20.91 -1.26
C LEU A 10 -23.78 -22.16 -0.82
N ALA A 11 -23.51 -23.07 -1.74
CA ALA A 11 -22.73 -24.28 -1.46
C ALA A 11 -21.30 -23.93 -0.99
N THR A 12 -20.68 -22.92 -1.60
CA THR A 12 -19.33 -22.46 -1.22
C THR A 12 -19.30 -21.84 0.17
N ALA A 13 -20.28 -21.01 0.52
CA ALA A 13 -20.38 -20.40 1.86
C ALA A 13 -20.58 -21.47 2.94
N ALA A 14 -21.49 -22.42 2.71
CA ALA A 14 -21.72 -23.55 3.61
C ALA A 14 -20.45 -24.43 3.75
N TYR A 15 -19.77 -24.73 2.64
CA TYR A 15 -18.49 -25.44 2.67
C TYR A 15 -17.44 -24.69 3.50
N ARG A 16 -17.26 -23.38 3.27
CA ARG A 16 -16.29 -22.58 4.04
C ARG A 16 -16.60 -22.60 5.53
N LYS A 17 -17.88 -22.48 5.92
CA LYS A 17 -18.26 -22.55 7.34
C LYS A 17 -17.99 -23.93 7.91
N LYS A 18 -18.36 -25.00 7.21
CA LYS A 18 -18.14 -26.38 7.68
C LYS A 18 -16.65 -26.72 7.80
N THR A 19 -15.84 -26.33 6.82
CA THR A 19 -14.44 -26.74 6.72
C THR A 19 -13.52 -25.88 7.58
N PHE A 20 -13.72 -24.56 7.59
CA PHE A 20 -12.82 -23.63 8.27
C PHE A 20 -13.40 -23.03 9.55
N ASN A 21 -14.71 -23.20 9.79
CA ASN A 21 -15.44 -22.59 10.90
C ASN A 21 -15.07 -21.11 11.13
N PHE A 22 -15.11 -20.31 10.06
CA PHE A 22 -14.66 -18.93 10.11
C PHE A 22 -15.42 -18.09 11.16
N VAL A 23 -14.71 -17.12 11.73
CA VAL A 23 -15.26 -16.03 12.56
C VAL A 23 -15.75 -14.87 11.69
N LYS A 24 -15.12 -14.66 10.53
CA LYS A 24 -15.46 -13.66 9.51
C LYS A 24 -15.16 -14.24 8.13
N SER A 25 -16.01 -13.99 7.14
CA SER A 25 -15.75 -14.32 5.73
C SER A 25 -15.86 -13.08 4.87
N LEU A 26 -14.71 -12.56 4.41
CA LEU A 26 -14.65 -11.39 3.54
C LEU A 26 -14.74 -11.79 2.07
N TYR A 27 -15.66 -11.18 1.34
CA TYR A 27 -15.85 -11.33 -0.10
C TYR A 27 -15.40 -10.05 -0.78
N VAL A 28 -14.15 -10.01 -1.26
CA VAL A 28 -13.61 -8.85 -1.99
C VAL A 28 -13.99 -8.99 -3.46
N VAL A 29 -15.10 -8.37 -3.87
CA VAL A 29 -15.72 -8.55 -5.19
C VAL A 29 -16.29 -7.23 -5.68
N GLY A 30 -16.25 -6.99 -7.00
CA GLY A 30 -16.73 -5.75 -7.63
C GLY A 30 -18.13 -5.32 -7.16
N GLY A 31 -18.30 -4.01 -7.00
CA GLY A 31 -19.51 -3.39 -6.45
C GLY A 31 -20.79 -3.70 -7.22
N GLU A 32 -20.69 -4.06 -8.51
CA GLU A 32 -21.81 -4.52 -9.33
C GLU A 32 -22.50 -5.78 -8.79
N GLN A 33 -21.82 -6.57 -7.93
CA GLN A 33 -22.37 -7.77 -7.31
C GLN A 33 -22.97 -7.53 -5.91
N THR A 34 -23.12 -6.27 -5.48
CA THR A 34 -23.64 -5.95 -4.14
C THR A 34 -25.01 -6.60 -3.86
N ASN A 35 -25.94 -6.57 -4.82
CA ASN A 35 -27.26 -7.17 -4.63
C ASN A 35 -27.19 -8.71 -4.56
N HIS A 36 -26.29 -9.34 -5.30
CA HIS A 36 -26.07 -10.79 -5.25
C HIS A 36 -25.61 -11.22 -3.85
N PHE A 37 -24.65 -10.53 -3.24
CA PHE A 37 -24.20 -10.86 -1.89
C PHE A 37 -25.24 -10.56 -0.81
N LYS A 38 -26.07 -9.52 -0.98
CA LYS A 38 -27.23 -9.27 -0.11
C LYS A 38 -28.23 -10.44 -0.17
N GLN A 39 -28.54 -10.91 -1.37
CA GLN A 39 -29.44 -12.06 -1.58
C GLN A 39 -28.84 -13.36 -1.02
N LEU A 40 -27.55 -13.61 -1.28
CA LEU A 40 -26.84 -14.78 -0.75
C LEU A 40 -26.94 -14.84 0.78
N LYS A 41 -26.65 -13.72 1.45
CA LYS A 41 -26.75 -13.61 2.91
C LYS A 41 -28.19 -13.80 3.40
N ALA A 42 -29.17 -13.17 2.75
CA ALA A 42 -30.58 -13.30 3.11
C ALA A 42 -31.07 -14.77 2.99
N VAL A 43 -30.72 -15.46 1.90
CA VAL A 43 -31.12 -16.88 1.72
C VAL A 43 -30.49 -17.78 2.77
N LEU A 44 -29.22 -17.56 3.12
CA LEU A 44 -28.58 -18.32 4.20
C LEU A 44 -29.26 -18.05 5.55
N LYS A 45 -29.58 -16.80 5.84
CA LYS A 45 -30.27 -16.40 7.07
C LYS A 45 -31.64 -17.07 7.19
N GLU A 46 -32.45 -17.04 6.13
CA GLU A 46 -33.76 -17.71 6.09
C GLU A 46 -33.65 -19.24 6.20
N ALA A 47 -32.54 -19.82 5.74
CA ALA A 47 -32.25 -21.25 5.92
C ALA A 47 -31.74 -21.61 7.33
N GLY A 48 -31.76 -20.67 8.28
CA GLY A 48 -31.35 -20.89 9.67
C GLY A 48 -29.84 -20.78 9.91
N TYR A 49 -29.08 -20.22 8.96
CA TYR A 49 -27.63 -20.05 9.09
C TYR A 49 -27.27 -18.65 9.59
N ASP A 50 -27.33 -18.47 10.91
CA ASP A 50 -27.02 -17.17 11.56
C ASP A 50 -25.59 -16.68 11.30
N TRP A 51 -24.63 -17.59 11.08
CA TRP A 51 -23.26 -17.25 10.70
C TRP A 51 -23.15 -16.51 9.36
N SER A 52 -24.24 -16.41 8.58
CA SER A 52 -24.30 -15.50 7.44
C SER A 52 -24.08 -14.03 7.84
N ASP A 53 -24.32 -13.67 9.11
CA ASP A 53 -24.02 -12.33 9.64
C ASP A 53 -22.53 -12.00 9.64
N ASP A 54 -21.67 -13.02 9.78
CA ASP A 54 -20.21 -12.91 9.73
C ASP A 54 -19.65 -12.81 8.31
N MET A 55 -20.50 -12.96 7.29
CA MET A 55 -20.14 -12.73 5.89
C MET A 55 -20.22 -11.23 5.56
N VAL A 56 -19.14 -10.70 5.00
CA VAL A 56 -19.01 -9.29 4.63
C VAL A 56 -18.62 -9.20 3.16
N HIS A 57 -19.44 -8.51 2.37
CA HIS A 57 -19.04 -8.07 1.03
C HIS A 57 -18.20 -6.81 1.16
N VAL A 58 -16.96 -6.85 0.66
CA VAL A 58 -16.04 -5.72 0.57
C VAL A 58 -16.03 -5.29 -0.90
N PRO A 59 -16.91 -4.37 -1.32
CA PRO A 59 -17.00 -3.98 -2.71
C PRO A 59 -15.78 -3.18 -3.17
N PHE A 60 -15.50 -3.20 -4.47
CA PHE A 60 -14.57 -2.26 -5.08
C PHE A 60 -15.12 -1.74 -6.42
N GLY A 61 -14.67 -0.55 -6.81
CA GLY A 61 -15.07 0.13 -8.03
C GLY A 61 -14.40 -0.45 -9.27
N MET A 62 -14.83 0.01 -10.44
CA MET A 62 -14.32 -0.51 -11.71
C MET A 62 -12.98 0.11 -12.08
N VAL A 63 -12.08 -0.69 -12.64
CA VAL A 63 -10.91 -0.18 -13.35
C VAL A 63 -11.28 0.07 -14.82
N THR A 64 -10.95 1.26 -15.32
CA THR A 64 -11.16 1.66 -16.72
C THR A 64 -9.84 1.99 -17.40
N GLN A 65 -9.86 2.20 -18.72
CA GLN A 65 -8.75 2.80 -19.47
C GLN A 65 -9.33 3.79 -20.49
N GLY A 66 -8.95 5.07 -20.40
CA GLY A 66 -9.56 6.14 -21.19
C GLY A 66 -11.07 6.26 -20.94
N GLY A 67 -11.51 6.00 -19.70
CA GLY A 67 -12.91 5.99 -19.29
C GLY A 67 -13.73 4.78 -19.81
N LYS A 68 -13.10 3.84 -20.52
CA LYS A 68 -13.76 2.63 -21.03
C LYS A 68 -13.44 1.44 -20.14
N LYS A 69 -14.44 0.59 -19.88
CA LYS A 69 -14.25 -0.68 -19.19
C LYS A 69 -13.36 -1.60 -20.03
N PHE A 70 -12.42 -2.28 -19.37
CA PHE A 70 -11.71 -3.39 -19.98
C PHE A 70 -12.70 -4.44 -20.49
N SER A 71 -12.54 -4.89 -21.73
CA SER A 71 -13.46 -5.82 -22.39
C SER A 71 -12.73 -6.76 -23.34
N THR A 72 -12.71 -8.05 -22.98
CA THR A 72 -12.21 -9.15 -23.83
C THR A 72 -12.95 -9.25 -25.15
N ARG A 73 -14.27 -9.01 -25.14
CA ARG A 73 -15.13 -9.11 -26.33
C ARG A 73 -14.93 -7.99 -27.36
N LYS A 74 -14.45 -6.82 -26.92
CA LYS A 74 -14.18 -5.66 -27.81
C LYS A 74 -12.68 -5.47 -28.10
N GLY A 75 -11.83 -6.43 -27.72
CA GLY A 75 -10.37 -6.33 -27.91
C GLY A 75 -9.66 -5.29 -27.04
N HIS A 76 -10.36 -4.64 -26.11
CA HIS A 76 -9.81 -3.63 -25.21
C HIS A 76 -9.41 -4.29 -23.88
N VAL A 77 -8.38 -5.14 -23.90
CA VAL A 77 -7.86 -5.79 -22.68
C VAL A 77 -6.37 -5.57 -22.61
N VAL A 78 -5.95 -4.93 -21.53
CA VAL A 78 -4.55 -4.98 -21.10
C VAL A 78 -4.38 -6.26 -20.30
N LYS A 79 -3.47 -7.13 -20.75
CA LYS A 79 -3.09 -8.31 -19.97
C LYS A 79 -2.30 -7.82 -18.75
N LEU A 80 -2.64 -8.32 -17.56
CA LEU A 80 -1.95 -7.92 -16.33
C LEU A 80 -0.44 -8.16 -16.40
N GLU A 81 -0.03 -9.29 -16.99
CA GLU A 81 1.39 -9.60 -17.25
C GLU A 81 2.09 -8.47 -18.02
N MET A 82 1.53 -8.08 -19.18
CA MET A 82 2.11 -7.01 -20.00
C MET A 82 2.13 -5.66 -19.27
N ALA A 83 1.09 -5.36 -18.48
CA ALA A 83 1.06 -4.14 -17.66
C ALA A 83 2.15 -4.13 -16.58
N LEU A 84 2.39 -5.28 -15.95
CA LEU A 84 3.44 -5.40 -14.94
C LEU A 84 4.83 -5.33 -15.57
N ASP A 85 5.05 -6.03 -16.69
CA ASP A 85 6.32 -5.97 -17.43
C ASP A 85 6.62 -4.53 -17.86
N GLU A 86 5.63 -3.84 -18.43
CA GLU A 86 5.79 -2.44 -18.83
C GLU A 86 6.05 -1.50 -17.63
N ALA A 87 5.41 -1.75 -16.48
CA ALA A 87 5.67 -0.98 -15.27
C ALA A 87 7.11 -1.18 -14.76
N VAL A 88 7.64 -2.41 -14.84
CA VAL A 88 9.01 -2.74 -14.46
C VAL A 88 10.01 -2.10 -15.43
N ASP A 89 9.80 -2.22 -16.74
CA ASP A 89 10.65 -1.59 -17.77
C ASP A 89 10.73 -0.06 -17.59
N ARG A 90 9.61 0.58 -17.26
CA ARG A 90 9.56 2.03 -17.00
C ARG A 90 10.29 2.39 -15.71
N ALA A 91 10.10 1.62 -14.65
CA ALA A 91 10.83 1.80 -13.39
C ALA A 91 12.34 1.65 -13.59
N GLU A 92 12.78 0.65 -14.37
CA GLU A 92 14.20 0.44 -14.69
C GLU A 92 14.80 1.64 -15.41
N LYS A 93 14.13 2.17 -16.44
CA LYS A 93 14.59 3.37 -17.17
C LYS A 93 14.74 4.59 -16.25
N GLN A 94 13.81 4.77 -15.31
CA GLN A 94 13.89 5.88 -14.36
C GLN A 94 15.01 5.70 -13.32
N ILE A 95 15.24 4.47 -12.87
CA ILE A 95 16.37 4.12 -12.00
C ILE A 95 17.69 4.37 -12.74
N GLU A 96 17.84 3.88 -13.97
CA GLU A 96 19.04 4.05 -14.79
C GLU A 96 19.37 5.53 -15.01
N ALA A 97 18.35 6.37 -15.24
CA ALA A 97 18.51 7.81 -15.41
C ALA A 97 18.95 8.54 -14.12
N LYS A 98 18.55 8.06 -12.93
CA LYS A 98 18.85 8.71 -11.64
C LYS A 98 20.09 8.13 -10.94
N ASN A 99 20.33 6.84 -11.07
CA ASN A 99 21.39 6.10 -10.39
C ASN A 99 21.86 4.89 -11.25
N PRO A 100 22.65 5.14 -12.32
CA PRO A 100 23.07 4.10 -13.26
C PRO A 100 23.97 3.01 -12.63
N ASN A 101 24.60 3.32 -11.49
CA ASN A 101 25.51 2.41 -10.79
C ASN A 101 24.83 1.66 -9.64
N LEU A 102 23.49 1.64 -9.59
CA LEU A 102 22.75 0.92 -8.55
C LEU A 102 23.00 -0.60 -8.65
N GLU A 103 23.49 -1.20 -7.57
CA GLU A 103 23.58 -2.65 -7.46
C GLU A 103 22.19 -3.30 -7.44
N ASN A 104 22.03 -4.45 -8.11
CA ASN A 104 20.76 -5.18 -8.22
C ASN A 104 19.61 -4.36 -8.83
N LYS A 105 19.91 -3.46 -9.78
CA LYS A 105 18.93 -2.57 -10.43
C LYS A 105 17.69 -3.28 -10.97
N GLU A 106 17.83 -4.48 -11.53
CA GLU A 106 16.70 -5.27 -12.07
C GLU A 106 15.71 -5.66 -10.97
N GLU A 107 16.21 -6.09 -9.81
CA GLU A 107 15.36 -6.44 -8.67
C GLU A 107 14.70 -5.20 -8.07
N VAL A 108 15.42 -4.08 -7.97
CA VAL A 108 14.84 -2.81 -7.51
C VAL A 108 13.77 -2.32 -8.49
N ALA A 109 14.02 -2.38 -9.80
CA ALA A 109 13.04 -2.02 -10.83
C ALA A 109 11.78 -2.88 -10.72
N LYS A 110 11.92 -4.19 -10.49
CA LYS A 110 10.79 -5.09 -10.25
C LYS A 110 9.98 -4.71 -9.01
N GLN A 111 10.67 -4.42 -7.90
CA GLN A 111 10.04 -3.98 -6.65
C GLN A 111 9.29 -2.65 -6.81
N VAL A 112 9.85 -1.73 -7.59
CA VAL A 112 9.27 -0.41 -7.86
C VAL A 112 8.10 -0.50 -8.83
N GLY A 113 8.24 -1.20 -9.97
CA GLY A 113 7.19 -1.34 -10.98
C GLY A 113 5.97 -2.09 -10.45
N VAL A 114 6.16 -3.25 -9.81
CA VAL A 114 5.05 -4.00 -9.20
C VAL A 114 4.46 -3.22 -8.02
N GLY A 115 5.32 -2.56 -7.24
CA GLY A 115 4.92 -1.71 -6.13
C GLY A 115 4.04 -0.54 -6.56
N ALA A 116 4.38 0.11 -7.67
CA ALA A 116 3.63 1.20 -8.27
C ALA A 116 2.20 0.80 -8.62
N VAL A 117 2.03 -0.32 -9.33
CA VAL A 117 0.70 -0.81 -9.73
C VAL A 117 -0.16 -1.14 -8.52
N LYS A 118 0.39 -1.87 -7.53
CA LYS A 118 -0.34 -2.20 -6.29
C LYS A 118 -0.70 -0.95 -5.49
N PHE A 119 0.26 -0.05 -5.29
CA PHE A 119 0.04 1.13 -4.48
C PHE A 119 -1.01 2.05 -5.12
N TYR A 120 -1.01 2.17 -6.45
CA TYR A 120 -1.96 3.01 -7.15
C TYR A 120 -3.39 2.50 -7.06
N ASP A 121 -3.61 1.19 -7.14
CA ASP A 121 -4.91 0.58 -6.87
C ASP A 121 -5.35 0.87 -5.42
N LEU A 122 -4.43 0.69 -4.48
CA LEU A 122 -4.72 0.79 -3.05
C LEU A 122 -4.77 2.23 -2.49
N LYS A 123 -4.29 3.26 -3.20
CA LYS A 123 -4.26 4.65 -2.68
C LYS A 123 -5.60 5.36 -2.71
N THR A 124 -6.52 4.89 -3.54
CA THR A 124 -7.85 5.50 -3.73
C THR A 124 -8.88 4.74 -2.90
N ASP A 125 -9.96 5.43 -2.49
CA ASP A 125 -11.09 4.74 -1.85
C ASP A 125 -11.56 3.59 -2.74
N ARG A 126 -11.65 2.39 -2.16
CA ARG A 126 -11.89 1.18 -2.96
C ARG A 126 -13.17 1.24 -3.76
N ASN A 127 -14.17 2.04 -3.37
CA ASN A 127 -15.47 2.10 -4.05
C ASN A 127 -15.47 2.98 -5.32
N ASN A 128 -14.49 3.88 -5.47
CA ASN A 128 -14.52 4.86 -6.55
C ASN A 128 -14.12 4.26 -7.91
N GLY A 129 -13.28 3.23 -7.91
CA GLY A 129 -12.58 2.78 -9.12
C GLY A 129 -11.56 3.82 -9.59
N TYR A 130 -10.88 3.54 -10.70
CA TYR A 130 -9.90 4.47 -11.29
C TYR A 130 -9.66 4.18 -12.77
N ASP A 131 -9.12 5.16 -13.49
CA ASP A 131 -8.64 5.00 -14.85
C ASP A 131 -7.17 4.59 -14.83
N PHE A 132 -6.85 3.49 -15.50
CA PHE A 132 -5.54 2.89 -15.51
C PHE A 132 -4.58 3.71 -16.39
N ASP A 133 -3.63 4.38 -15.74
CA ASP A 133 -2.56 5.16 -16.35
C ASP A 133 -1.19 4.70 -15.83
N LEU A 134 -0.41 4.00 -16.67
CA LEU A 134 0.91 3.50 -16.29
C LEU A 134 1.94 4.61 -16.07
N ASP A 135 1.84 5.73 -16.79
CA ASP A 135 2.77 6.85 -16.63
C ASP A 135 2.61 7.50 -15.26
N GLU A 136 1.36 7.70 -14.83
CA GLU A 136 1.10 8.23 -13.50
C GLU A 136 1.50 7.23 -12.39
N MET A 137 1.23 5.94 -12.59
CA MET A 137 1.51 4.89 -11.61
C MET A 137 2.98 4.82 -11.21
N VAL A 138 3.87 4.81 -12.20
CA VAL A 138 5.31 4.60 -11.99
C VAL A 138 6.09 5.88 -11.71
N SER A 139 5.41 7.04 -11.69
CA SER A 139 6.03 8.33 -11.39
C SER A 139 6.68 8.34 -10.00
N PHE A 140 7.88 8.92 -9.90
CA PHE A 140 8.56 9.20 -8.62
C PHE A 140 8.08 10.51 -7.97
N GLU A 141 7.17 11.22 -8.63
CA GLU A 141 6.57 12.46 -8.17
C GLU A 141 5.08 12.26 -7.90
N GLY A 142 4.55 13.06 -6.98
CA GLY A 142 3.14 12.99 -6.59
C GLY A 142 2.85 11.91 -5.53
N GLU A 143 1.59 11.48 -5.50
CA GLU A 143 1.07 10.54 -4.51
C GLU A 143 1.13 9.10 -5.06
N THR A 144 2.34 8.54 -5.13
CA THR A 144 2.61 7.24 -5.77
C THR A 144 3.40 6.29 -4.86
N GLY A 145 3.40 5.00 -5.21
CA GLY A 145 4.23 3.99 -4.55
C GLY A 145 5.74 4.27 -4.62
N PRO A 146 6.29 4.57 -5.82
CA PRO A 146 7.69 4.92 -5.98
C PRO A 146 8.12 6.13 -5.14
N TYR A 147 7.26 7.14 -4.97
CA TYR A 147 7.54 8.28 -4.09
C TYR A 147 7.80 7.84 -2.64
N VAL A 148 6.94 6.97 -2.10
CA VAL A 148 7.06 6.45 -0.73
C VAL A 148 8.27 5.51 -0.59
N GLN A 149 8.49 4.62 -1.57
CA GLN A 149 9.67 3.75 -1.61
C GLN A 149 10.98 4.54 -1.64
N TYR A 150 11.02 5.61 -2.43
CA TYR A 150 12.18 6.48 -2.55
C TYR A 150 12.45 7.24 -1.25
N ALA A 151 11.42 7.71 -0.54
CA ALA A 151 11.57 8.29 0.80
C ALA A 151 12.21 7.29 1.79
N HIS A 152 11.75 6.02 1.78
CA HIS A 152 12.35 4.96 2.57
C HIS A 152 13.83 4.73 2.19
N ALA A 153 14.14 4.51 0.91
CA ALA A 153 15.51 4.28 0.44
C ALA A 153 16.45 5.46 0.77
N ARG A 154 15.95 6.69 0.69
CA ARG A 154 16.68 7.90 1.09
C ARG A 154 17.04 7.89 2.57
N ILE A 155 16.11 7.52 3.45
CA ILE A 155 16.41 7.39 4.88
C ILE A 155 17.51 6.35 5.10
N GLN A 156 17.39 5.19 4.47
CA GLN A 156 18.41 4.14 4.59
C GLN A 156 19.80 4.62 4.11
N SER A 157 19.84 5.42 3.05
CA SER A 157 21.08 6.04 2.57
C SER A 157 21.71 6.99 3.59
N ILE A 158 20.91 7.83 4.25
CA ILE A 158 21.37 8.73 5.31
C ILE A 158 21.91 7.93 6.50
N LEU A 159 21.19 6.90 6.94
CA LEU A 159 21.62 6.04 8.05
C LEU A 159 22.93 5.31 7.75
N ARG A 160 23.13 4.82 6.52
CA ARG A 160 24.42 4.25 6.09
C ARG A 160 25.54 5.28 6.12
N LYS A 161 25.30 6.51 5.64
CA LYS A 161 26.28 7.60 5.64
C LYS A 161 26.66 8.07 7.03
N ALA A 162 25.74 8.02 7.99
CA ALA A 162 26.02 8.37 9.38
C ALA A 162 27.11 7.49 10.00
N ASN A 163 27.26 6.25 9.52
CA ASN A 163 28.24 5.27 10.00
C ASN A 163 28.26 5.11 11.54
N ARG A 164 27.10 5.30 12.18
CA ARG A 164 26.89 5.15 13.62
C ARG A 164 25.71 4.23 13.83
N LYS A 165 25.86 3.26 14.75
CA LYS A 165 24.71 2.48 15.23
C LYS A 165 23.98 3.31 16.28
N VAL A 166 22.73 3.65 16.00
CA VAL A 166 21.81 4.24 16.98
C VAL A 166 21.60 3.22 18.09
N ASN A 167 22.18 3.46 19.28
CA ASN A 167 21.95 2.61 20.44
C ASN A 167 20.70 3.12 21.18
N ILE A 168 19.57 2.45 20.99
CA ILE A 168 18.27 2.83 21.54
C ILE A 168 18.27 2.84 23.09
N ASP A 169 19.11 2.02 23.72
CA ASP A 169 19.15 1.89 25.18
C ASP A 169 19.84 3.06 25.89
N ASN A 170 20.60 3.89 25.15
CA ASN A 170 21.35 5.02 25.74
C ASN A 170 21.46 6.17 24.74
N ILE A 171 20.30 6.71 24.31
CA ILE A 171 20.22 7.78 23.33
C ILE A 171 19.62 9.06 23.90
N SER A 172 20.26 10.19 23.58
CA SER A 172 19.65 11.51 23.73
C SER A 172 18.58 11.68 22.65
N LEU A 173 17.30 11.71 23.05
CA LEU A 173 16.18 11.96 22.14
C LEU A 173 15.89 13.46 21.94
N VAL A 174 16.86 14.33 22.23
CA VAL A 174 16.69 15.77 22.07
C VAL A 174 16.61 16.09 20.57
N VAL A 175 15.43 16.48 20.11
CA VAL A 175 15.18 17.02 18.77
C VAL A 175 14.26 18.22 18.94
N SER A 176 14.77 19.41 18.62
CA SER A 176 14.03 20.68 18.69
C SER A 176 13.75 21.27 17.31
N ASP A 177 14.04 20.53 16.25
CA ASP A 177 13.75 20.95 14.88
C ASP A 177 12.22 21.06 14.67
N ALA A 178 11.75 22.16 14.07
CA ALA A 178 10.31 22.44 13.96
C ALA A 178 9.56 21.37 13.16
N GLU A 179 10.15 20.88 12.07
CA GLU A 179 9.56 19.89 11.18
C GLU A 179 9.53 18.47 11.77
N ALA A 180 10.32 18.19 12.83
CA ALA A 180 10.34 16.87 13.47
C ALA A 180 9.00 16.52 14.13
N TRP A 181 8.26 17.52 14.62
CA TRP A 181 7.02 17.31 15.37
C TRP A 181 5.91 16.63 14.55
N GLU A 182 5.80 16.99 13.26
CA GLU A 182 4.82 16.35 12.37
C GLU A 182 5.10 14.86 12.18
N ILE A 183 6.39 14.49 12.08
CA ILE A 183 6.81 13.09 11.98
C ILE A 183 6.48 12.36 13.28
N VAL A 184 6.83 12.92 14.45
CA VAL A 184 6.55 12.30 15.76
C VAL A 184 5.05 12.01 15.94
N LYS A 185 4.19 12.97 15.60
CA LYS A 185 2.73 12.76 15.64
C LYS A 185 2.29 11.65 14.70
N ALA A 186 2.80 11.64 13.46
CA ALA A 186 2.47 10.62 12.49
C ALA A 186 2.91 9.22 12.95
N LEU A 187 4.11 9.07 13.52
CA LEU A 187 4.61 7.81 14.06
C LEU A 187 3.73 7.28 15.19
N LYS A 188 3.35 8.15 16.14
CA LYS A 188 2.45 7.79 17.24
C LYS A 188 1.08 7.31 16.74
N GLU A 189 0.59 7.90 15.65
CA GLU A 189 -0.75 7.62 15.13
C GLU A 189 -0.83 6.31 14.34
N PHE A 190 0.29 5.73 13.90
CA PHE A 190 0.30 4.54 13.03
C PHE A 190 -0.57 3.37 13.52
N PRO A 191 -0.55 2.96 14.80
CA PRO A 191 -1.40 1.86 15.27
C PRO A 191 -2.91 2.14 15.08
N ASN A 192 -3.33 3.40 15.27
CA ASN A 192 -4.72 3.81 15.07
C ASN A 192 -5.09 3.78 13.58
N ILE A 193 -4.17 4.17 12.69
CA ILE A 193 -4.35 4.07 11.24
C ILE A 193 -4.55 2.61 10.83
N VAL A 194 -3.71 1.69 11.33
CA VAL A 194 -3.82 0.25 11.07
C VAL A 194 -5.16 -0.29 11.54
N LYS A 195 -5.57 0.04 12.77
CA LYS A 195 -6.86 -0.38 13.31
C LYS A 195 -8.01 0.15 12.45
N ARG A 196 -8.00 1.44 12.10
CA ARG A 196 -9.04 2.07 11.29
C ARG A 196 -9.13 1.47 9.88
N ALA A 197 -8.00 1.15 9.26
CA ALA A 197 -7.98 0.48 7.96
C ALA A 197 -8.60 -0.93 8.04
N ALA A 198 -8.31 -1.68 9.11
CA ALA A 198 -8.88 -3.01 9.35
C ALA A 198 -10.39 -2.95 9.63
N ASP A 199 -10.83 -2.05 10.50
CA ASP A 199 -12.24 -1.89 10.87
C ASP A 199 -13.12 -1.53 9.66
N ASN A 200 -12.57 -0.78 8.69
CA ASN A 200 -13.29 -0.34 7.50
C ASN A 200 -13.02 -1.19 6.24
N TYR A 201 -12.11 -2.17 6.32
CA TYR A 201 -11.59 -2.90 5.17
C TYR A 201 -11.10 -1.95 4.05
N GLU A 202 -10.36 -0.91 4.43
CA GLU A 202 -10.00 0.20 3.55
C GLU A 202 -8.48 0.43 3.53
N PRO A 203 -7.76 -0.14 2.55
CA PRO A 203 -6.31 -0.02 2.45
C PRO A 203 -5.84 1.40 2.10
N SER A 204 -6.68 2.25 1.48
CA SER A 204 -6.29 3.62 1.14
C SER A 204 -5.98 4.49 2.36
N ILE A 205 -6.49 4.11 3.53
CA ILE A 205 -6.14 4.74 4.80
C ILE A 205 -4.64 4.57 5.09
N ILE A 206 -4.06 3.40 4.80
CA ILE A 206 -2.63 3.12 4.99
C ILE A 206 -1.81 3.83 3.91
N ALA A 207 -2.25 3.77 2.65
CA ALA A 207 -1.53 4.41 1.55
C ALA A 207 -1.44 5.94 1.72
N LYS A 208 -2.55 6.61 2.05
CA LYS A 208 -2.58 8.05 2.32
C LYS A 208 -1.71 8.41 3.52
N TYR A 209 -1.74 7.61 4.58
CA TYR A 209 -0.84 7.79 5.72
C TYR A 209 0.63 7.69 5.31
N ALA A 210 1.00 6.68 4.51
CA ALA A 210 2.38 6.49 4.06
C ALA A 210 2.86 7.66 3.19
N ILE A 211 2.00 8.18 2.30
CA ILE A 211 2.26 9.40 1.51
C ILE A 211 2.53 10.58 2.44
N SER A 212 1.64 10.85 3.40
CA SER A 212 1.80 11.98 4.33
C SER A 212 3.06 11.87 5.18
N LEU A 213 3.41 10.66 5.65
CA LEU A 213 4.64 10.43 6.40
C LEU A 213 5.89 10.66 5.53
N ALA A 214 5.88 10.17 4.29
CA ALA A 214 6.96 10.40 3.33
C ALA A 214 7.12 11.89 2.99
N GLN A 215 6.02 12.63 2.82
CA GLN A 215 6.02 14.08 2.60
C GLN A 215 6.57 14.84 3.81
N ALA A 216 6.16 14.47 5.03
CA ALA A 216 6.67 15.06 6.27
C ALA A 216 8.18 14.84 6.42
N PHE A 217 8.66 13.62 6.14
CA PHE A 217 10.08 13.31 6.11
C PHE A 217 10.84 14.12 5.04
N ASN A 218 10.34 14.17 3.81
CA ASN A 218 11.00 14.92 2.74
C ASN A 218 11.08 16.42 3.07
N LYS A 219 10.04 16.97 3.71
CA LYS A 219 10.07 18.35 4.22
C LYS A 219 11.13 18.52 5.31
N TYR A 220 11.19 17.62 6.29
CA TYR A 220 12.22 17.63 7.33
C TYR A 220 13.64 17.60 6.74
N TYR A 221 13.89 16.67 5.82
CA TYR A 221 15.17 16.55 5.12
C TYR A 221 15.56 17.82 4.33
N ALA A 222 14.59 18.52 3.75
CA ALA A 222 14.84 19.74 2.99
C ALA A 222 15.23 20.95 3.86
N HIS A 223 14.76 21.01 5.11
CA HIS A 223 14.97 22.16 6.00
C HIS A 223 16.03 21.92 7.07
N VAL A 224 16.32 20.65 7.38
CA VAL A 224 17.18 20.26 8.50
C VAL A 224 18.35 19.43 8.02
N ARG A 225 19.56 19.86 8.36
CA ARG A 225 20.77 19.08 8.14
C ARG A 225 20.88 17.96 9.17
N ILE A 226 20.35 16.79 8.81
CA ILE A 226 20.25 15.63 9.72
C ILE A 226 21.61 15.18 10.26
N LEU A 227 22.65 15.17 9.41
CA LEU A 227 24.01 14.74 9.78
C LEU A 227 24.88 15.88 10.32
N GLU A 228 24.27 16.93 10.87
CA GLU A 228 25.01 17.95 11.62
C GLU A 228 25.56 17.32 12.91
N ASP A 229 26.85 17.47 13.20
CA ASP A 229 27.51 16.90 14.38
C ASP A 229 27.27 17.81 15.60
N ASP A 230 26.03 17.79 16.08
CA ASP A 230 25.57 18.52 17.27
C ASP A 230 24.93 17.57 18.30
N ALA A 231 24.48 18.12 19.44
CA ALA A 231 23.85 17.34 20.50
C ALA A 231 22.51 16.69 20.10
N GLN A 232 21.94 17.05 18.95
CA GLN A 232 20.67 16.51 18.44
C GLN A 232 20.87 15.38 17.43
N LEU A 233 22.09 15.20 16.90
CA LEU A 233 22.40 14.20 15.87
C LEU A 233 21.77 12.83 16.16
N ASP A 234 22.00 12.30 17.35
CA ASP A 234 21.47 10.99 17.72
C ASP A 234 19.94 10.97 17.73
N GLY A 235 19.30 12.01 18.27
CA GLY A 235 17.85 12.18 18.23
C GLY A 235 17.29 12.24 16.80
N ARG A 236 17.96 12.97 15.89
CA ARG A 236 17.59 13.04 14.47
C ARG A 236 17.71 11.68 13.79
N LEU A 237 18.80 10.96 14.05
CA LEU A 237 19.02 9.60 13.52
C LEU A 237 17.97 8.61 14.04
N ALA A 238 17.61 8.69 15.32
CA ALA A 238 16.55 7.87 15.91
C ALA A 238 15.18 8.16 15.26
N LEU A 239 14.84 9.44 15.06
CA LEU A 239 13.59 9.85 14.43
C LEU A 239 13.45 9.30 13.01
N ILE A 240 14.48 9.45 12.17
CA ILE A 240 14.41 8.94 10.80
C ILE A 240 14.48 7.41 10.79
N SER A 241 15.19 6.77 11.72
CA SER A 241 15.20 5.31 11.85
C SER A 241 13.78 4.79 12.12
N ALA A 242 13.07 5.36 13.11
CA ALA A 242 11.67 5.04 13.39
C ALA A 242 10.76 5.31 12.18
N THR A 243 11.01 6.41 11.46
CA THR A 243 10.29 6.74 10.22
C THR A 243 10.46 5.68 9.15
N SER A 244 11.68 5.17 8.95
CA SER A 244 11.95 4.12 7.98
C SER A 244 11.23 2.81 8.32
N ILE A 245 11.20 2.44 9.61
CA ILE A 245 10.49 1.25 10.09
C ILE A 245 9.00 1.38 9.79
N VAL A 246 8.39 2.51 10.13
CA VAL A 246 6.95 2.71 9.93
C VAL A 246 6.60 2.80 8.44
N LEU A 247 7.41 3.46 7.60
CA LEU A 247 7.21 3.45 6.15
C LEU A 247 7.30 2.03 5.56
N LYS A 248 8.30 1.24 6.00
CA LYS A 248 8.45 -0.15 5.59
C LYS A 248 7.26 -1.00 5.99
N GLU A 249 6.75 -0.83 7.21
CA GLU A 249 5.57 -1.55 7.67
C GLU A 249 4.29 -1.12 6.94
N ALA A 250 4.11 0.17 6.65
CA ALA A 250 2.98 0.64 5.85
C ALA A 250 3.00 0.05 4.42
N LEU A 251 4.16 0.04 3.77
CA LEU A 251 4.34 -0.61 2.45
C LEU A 251 4.09 -2.11 2.53
N ARG A 252 4.58 -2.80 3.57
CA ARG A 252 4.37 -4.23 3.80
C ARG A 252 2.89 -4.58 3.95
N LEU A 253 2.12 -3.77 4.69
CA LEU A 253 0.66 -3.96 4.85
C LEU A 253 -0.09 -3.81 3.51
N LEU A 254 0.45 -3.02 2.58
CA LEU A 254 -0.07 -2.87 1.21
C LEU A 254 0.49 -3.93 0.24
N GLY A 255 1.35 -4.84 0.69
CA GLY A 255 2.00 -5.84 -0.17
C GLY A 255 3.00 -5.22 -1.16
N VAL A 256 3.54 -4.04 -0.83
CA VAL A 256 4.54 -3.30 -1.61
C VAL A 256 5.91 -3.47 -0.95
N ALA A 257 6.94 -3.74 -1.76
CA ALA A 257 8.32 -3.84 -1.26
C ALA A 257 8.86 -2.47 -0.87
N ALA A 258 9.81 -2.42 0.08
CA ALA A 258 10.47 -1.21 0.52
C ALA A 258 11.99 -1.33 0.27
N PRO A 259 12.47 -0.99 -0.94
CA PRO A 259 13.88 -1.09 -1.28
C PRO A 259 14.77 -0.28 -0.31
N GLU A 260 15.95 -0.79 0.01
CA GLU A 260 16.93 -0.09 0.86
C GLU A 260 17.84 0.87 0.06
N ASN A 261 17.87 0.72 -1.26
CA ASN A 261 18.55 1.56 -2.23
C ASN A 261 17.66 1.73 -3.46
N MET A 262 17.61 2.95 -4.00
CA MET A 262 16.91 3.34 -5.23
C MET A 262 17.68 4.47 -5.91
#